data_AF-A0A4Y8S485-F1
#
_entry.id   AF-A0A4Y8S485-F1
#
_cell.length_a   1.000
_cell.length_b   1.000
_cell.length_c   1.000
_cell.angle_alpha   90.00
_cell.angle_beta   90.00
_cell.angle_gamma   90.00
#
_symmetry.space_group_name_H-M   'P 1'
#
loop_
_entity.id
_entity.type
_entity.pdbx_description
1 polymer ?
#
loop_
_entity_poly.entity_id
_entity_poly.type
_entity_poly.pdbx_seq_one_letter_code
_entity_poly.pdbx_strand_id
1 'polypeptide(L)' 'PALPIEQLALLDEAEHEQIVEQWNATAVDYPLDRSIQQLIEAQVDRAPEAEALVFGDTRLSYAQLDARANQLARHLM' A
#
# COMPACT_ATOMS: atom_id res chain seq x y z
N PRO A 1 -19.44 30.06 33.65
CA PRO A 1 -20.03 29.65 32.36
C PRO A 1 -19.79 28.15 32.11
N ALA A 2 -20.83 27.40 31.74
CA ALA A 2 -20.71 25.99 31.40
C ALA A 2 -20.22 25.83 29.96
N LEU A 3 -19.29 24.89 29.73
CA LEU A 3 -18.82 24.52 28.40
C LEU A 3 -19.99 23.91 27.58
N PRO A 4 -20.10 24.20 26.27
CA PRO A 4 -21.00 23.48 25.37
C PRO A 4 -20.74 21.98 25.44
N ILE A 5 -21.80 21.17 25.40
CA ILE A 5 -21.70 19.69 25.55
C ILE A 5 -20.77 19.07 24.50
N GLU A 6 -20.74 19.62 23.29
CA GLU A 6 -19.85 19.21 22.19
C GLU A 6 -18.35 19.43 22.46
N GLN A 7 -17.98 20.19 23.49
CA GLN A 7 -16.60 20.52 23.85
C GLN A 7 -16.12 19.78 25.10
N LEU A 8 -16.92 18.87 25.64
CA LEU A 8 -16.53 18.05 26.78
C LEU A 8 -15.59 16.94 26.32
N ALA A 9 -14.38 16.89 26.89
CA ALA A 9 -13.48 15.77 26.72
C ALA A 9 -14.14 14.51 27.33
N LEU A 10 -14.31 13.48 26.51
CA LEU A 10 -14.92 12.21 26.91
C LEU A 10 -13.90 11.23 27.50
N LEU A 11 -12.61 11.43 27.17
CA LEU A 11 -11.48 10.67 27.68
C LEU A 11 -10.69 11.54 28.63
N ASP A 12 -10.10 10.93 29.65
CA ASP A 12 -9.03 11.59 30.39
C ASP A 12 -7.73 11.66 29.56
N GLU A 13 -6.75 12.42 30.04
CA GLU A 13 -5.50 12.65 29.30
C GLU A 13 -4.73 11.35 29.05
N ALA A 14 -4.73 10.42 30.00
CA ALA A 14 -3.99 9.16 29.88
C ALA A 14 -4.69 8.21 28.89
N GLU A 15 -6.02 8.16 28.92
CA GLU A 15 -6.83 7.44 27.95
C GLU A 15 -6.68 8.03 26.54
N HIS A 16 -6.66 9.36 26.41
CA HIS A 16 -6.45 10.05 25.14
C HIS A 16 -5.06 9.73 24.57
N GLU A 17 -4.00 9.88 25.38
CA GLU A 17 -2.63 9.57 24.97
C GLU A 17 -2.52 8.10 24.50
N GLN A 18 -3.09 7.16 25.25
CA GLN A 18 -3.02 5.75 24.90
C GLN A 18 -3.79 5.41 23.62
N ILE A 19 -5.04 5.86 23.49
CA ILE A 19 -5.97 5.44 22.43
C ILE A 19 -5.78 6.26 21.16
N VAL A 20 -5.61 7.57 21.28
CA VAL A 20 -5.55 8.49 20.14
C VAL A 20 -4.14 8.61 19.61
N GLU A 21 -3.14 8.75 20.49
CA GLU A 21 -1.76 8.96 20.05
C GLU A 21 -0.99 7.65 19.90
N GLN A 22 -0.81 6.89 20.99
CA GLN A 22 0.10 5.75 21.02
C GLN A 22 -0.39 4.60 20.12
N TRP A 23 -1.68 4.27 20.15
CA TRP A 23 -2.23 3.21 19.29
C TRP A 23 -2.30 3.61 17.81
N ASN A 24 -2.43 4.90 17.49
CA ASN A 24 -2.45 5.39 16.11
C ASN A 24 -1.10 5.92 15.61
N ALA A 25 -0.01 5.72 16.37
CA ALA A 25 1.35 6.03 15.95
C ALA A 25 1.86 5.05 14.86
N THR A 26 1.11 4.94 13.76
CA THR A 26 1.40 4.06 12.61
C THR A 26 2.19 4.77 11.52
N ALA A 27 2.62 6.01 11.77
CA ALA A 27 3.43 6.77 10.83
C ALA A 27 4.77 6.07 10.61
N VAL A 28 4.99 5.61 9.39
CA VAL A 28 6.23 4.98 8.93
C VAL A 28 6.63 5.61 7.61
N ASP A 29 7.93 5.83 7.43
CA ASP A 29 8.45 6.31 6.16
C ASP A 29 8.20 5.26 5.07
N TYR A 30 7.34 5.61 4.12
CA TYR A 30 7.05 4.79 2.95
C TYR A 30 7.67 5.46 1.71
N PRO A 31 8.42 4.72 0.87
CA PRO A 31 9.01 5.29 -0.35
C PRO A 31 7.92 5.62 -1.37
N LEU A 32 7.51 6.89 -1.41
CA LEU A 32 6.52 7.45 -2.34
C LEU A 32 7.14 7.89 -3.69
N ASP A 33 8.45 7.73 -3.84
CA ASP A 33 9.20 8.04 -5.06
C ASP A 33 9.02 7.00 -6.17
N ARG A 34 8.47 5.82 -5.83
CA ARG A 34 8.23 4.72 -6.78
C ARG A 34 6.76 4.39 -6.92
N SER A 35 6.32 4.26 -8.17
CA SER A 35 4.99 3.74 -8.50
C SER A 35 4.94 2.23 -8.28
N ILE A 36 3.73 1.68 -8.12
CA ILE A 36 3.52 0.23 -8.02
C ILE A 36 4.08 -0.50 -9.24
N GLN A 37 3.94 0.09 -10.44
CA GLN A 37 4.51 -0.47 -11.66
C GLN A 37 6.04 -0.62 -11.55
N GLN A 38 6.74 0.42 -11.07
CA GLN A 38 8.20 0.38 -10.91
C GLN A 38 8.64 -0.67 -9.86
N LEU A 39 7.82 -0.94 -8.85
CA LEU A 39 8.10 -2.01 -7.88
C LEU A 39 7.94 -3.40 -8.52
N ILE A 40 7.00 -3.58 -9.45
CA ILE A 40 6.85 -4.81 -10.23
C ILE A 40 8.03 -4.99 -11.18
N GLU A 41 8.43 -3.94 -11.91
CA GLU A 41 9.59 -3.95 -12.80
C GLU A 41 10.88 -4.34 -12.05
N ALA A 42 11.10 -3.79 -10.85
CA ALA A 42 12.24 -4.18 -10.01
C ALA A 42 12.21 -5.67 -9.62
N GLN A 43 11.01 -6.25 -9.49
CA GLN A 43 10.86 -7.68 -9.19
C GLN A 43 11.07 -8.55 -10.45
N VAL A 44 10.75 -8.04 -11.64
CA VAL A 44 11.12 -8.67 -12.93
C VAL A 44 12.64 -8.75 -13.05
N ASP A 45 13.36 -7.68 -12.75
CA ASP A 45 14.83 -7.67 -12.79
C ASP A 45 15.44 -8.65 -11.77
N ARG A 46 14.86 -8.72 -10.56
CA ARG A 46 15.39 -9.54 -9.48
C ARG A 46 15.12 -11.03 -9.67
N ALA A 47 13.92 -11.40 -10.15
CA ALA A 47 13.48 -12.78 -10.26
C ALA A 47 12.47 -12.94 -11.40
N PRO A 48 12.92 -12.88 -12.66
CA PRO A 48 12.04 -12.82 -13.83
C PRO A 48 11.17 -14.07 -13.98
N GLU A 49 11.71 -15.23 -13.61
CA GLU A 49 11.05 -16.54 -13.73
C GLU A 49 10.21 -16.92 -12.49
N ALA A 50 10.20 -16.09 -11.44
CA ALA A 50 9.37 -16.36 -10.27
C ALA A 50 7.88 -16.21 -10.62
N GLU A 51 7.03 -17.08 -10.06
CA GLU A 51 5.59 -17.02 -10.26
C GLU A 51 5.02 -15.71 -9.67
N ALA A 52 4.38 -14.91 -10.50
CA ALA A 52 3.76 -13.63 -10.15
C ALA A 52 2.23 -13.70 -10.12
N LEU A 53 1.63 -14.55 -10.95
CA LEU A 53 0.18 -14.70 -11.03
C LEU A 53 -0.20 -16.17 -11.22
N VAL A 54 -1.18 -16.61 -10.43
CA VAL A 54 -1.80 -17.93 -10.57
C VAL A 54 -3.31 -17.74 -10.69
N PHE A 55 -3.87 -18.26 -11.77
CA PHE A 55 -5.31 -18.23 -12.04
C PHE A 55 -5.76 -19.56 -12.66
N GLY A 56 -6.36 -20.43 -11.82
CA GLY A 56 -6.62 -21.82 -12.20
C GLY A 56 -5.31 -22.53 -12.58
N ASP A 57 -5.28 -23.13 -13.76
CA ASP A 57 -4.08 -23.77 -14.32
C ASP A 57 -3.10 -22.77 -14.96
N THR A 58 -3.49 -21.50 -15.09
CA THR A 58 -2.62 -20.46 -15.66
C THR A 58 -1.65 -19.99 -14.60
N ARG A 59 -0.35 -20.07 -14.92
CA ARG A 59 0.74 -19.51 -14.12
C ARG A 59 1.54 -18.58 -14.99
N LEU A 60 1.84 -17.38 -14.49
CA LEU A 60 2.68 -16.41 -15.17
C LEU A 60 3.85 -16.03 -14.28
N SER A 61 5.03 -15.97 -14.89
CA SER A 61 6.19 -15.37 -14.25
C SER A 61 6.10 -13.85 -14.24
N TYR A 62 6.93 -13.19 -13.42
CA TYR A 62 7.05 -11.73 -13.41
C TYR A 62 7.35 -11.18 -14.81
N ALA A 63 8.30 -11.79 -15.55
CA ALA A 63 8.63 -11.35 -16.90
C ALA A 63 7.45 -11.49 -17.89
N GLN A 64 6.66 -12.56 -17.78
CA GLN A 64 5.50 -12.77 -18.65
C GLN A 64 4.35 -11.81 -18.33
N LEU A 65 4.14 -11.50 -17.04
CA LEU A 65 3.14 -10.55 -16.60
C LEU A 65 3.47 -9.14 -17.10
N ASP A 66 4.72 -8.70 -16.90
CA ASP A 66 5.20 -7.39 -17.31
C ASP A 66 5.12 -7.19 -18.83
N ALA A 67 5.59 -8.17 -19.62
CA ALA A 67 5.53 -8.08 -21.07
C ALA A 67 4.11 -7.87 -21.60
N ARG A 68 3.11 -8.54 -21.00
CA ARG A 68 1.70 -8.39 -21.37
C ARG A 68 1.12 -7.05 -20.95
N ALA A 69 1.44 -6.59 -19.73
CA ALA A 69 1.05 -5.26 -19.26
C ALA A 69 1.60 -4.16 -20.17
N ASN A 70 2.89 -4.24 -20.53
CA ASN A 70 3.55 -3.30 -21.42
C ASN A 70 3.03 -3.35 -22.86
N GLN A 71 2.58 -4.52 -23.34
CA GLN A 71 1.87 -4.61 -24.62
C GLN A 71 0.52 -3.89 -24.57
N LEU A 72 -0.26 -4.10 -23.49
CA LEU A 72 -1.56 -3.45 -23.33
C LEU A 72 -1.42 -1.93 -23.17
N ALA A 73 -0.47 -1.47 -22.36
CA ALA A 73 -0.19 -0.04 -22.18
C ALA A 73 0.10 0.64 -23.53
N ARG A 74 0.94 0.02 -24.37
CA ARG A 74 1.21 0.52 -25.73
C ARG A 74 0.01 0.54 -26.66
N HIS A 75 -0.98 -0.32 -26.41
CA HIS A 75 -2.22 -0.34 -27.19
C HIS A 75 -3.24 0.72 -26.73
N LEU A 76 -3.17 1.12 -25.46
CA LEU A 76 -4.08 2.09 -24.85
C LEU A 76 -3.54 3.53 -24.84
N MET A 77 -2.27 3.72 -25.20
CA MET A 77 -1.67 5.03 -25.51
C MET A 77 -2.06 5.48 -26.92
#